data_AF-A0AAU1KH93-F1
#
_entry.id   AF-A0AAU1KH93-F1
#
_cell.length_a   1.000
_cell.length_b   1.000
_cell.length_c   1.000
_cell.angle_alpha   90.00
_cell.angle_beta   90.00
_cell.angle_gamma   90.00
#
_symmetry.space_group_name_H-M   'P 1'
#
loop_
_entity.id
_entity.type
_entity.pdbx_description
1 polymer ?
#
loop_
_entity_poly.entity_id
_entity_poly.type
_entity_poly.pdbx_seq_one_letter_code
_entity_poly.pdbx_strand_id
1 'polypeptide(L)' 'MGLPLGYVTGVPRLTRGQQLQILGNGVVPQQAATAFAALLDLGV' A
#
# COMPACT_ATOMS: atom_id res chain seq x y z
N MET A 1 4.11 6.02 -1.96
CA MET A 1 3.87 4.75 -1.23
C MET A 1 4.50 3.53 -1.91
N GLY A 2 5.24 3.62 -3.02
CA GLY A 2 5.91 2.45 -3.59
C GLY A 2 4.98 1.34 -4.10
N LEU A 3 3.73 1.68 -4.43
CA LEU A 3 2.77 0.81 -5.09
C LEU A 3 2.99 0.84 -6.61
N PRO A 4 2.67 -0.25 -7.34
CA PRO A 4 2.65 -0.24 -8.80
C PRO A 4 1.75 0.86 -9.37
N LEU A 5 2.07 1.31 -10.58
CA LEU A 5 1.27 2.31 -11.28
C LEU A 5 -0.17 1.79 -11.47
N GLY A 6 -1.15 2.62 -11.14
CA GLY A 6 -2.57 2.28 -11.30
C GLY A 6 -3.18 1.46 -10.16
N TYR A 7 -2.39 1.02 -9.17
CA TYR A 7 -2.86 0.15 -8.08
C TYR A 7 -4.06 0.72 -7.31
N VAL A 8 -4.11 2.04 -7.09
CA VAL A 8 -5.30 2.74 -6.57
C VAL A 8 -5.79 3.80 -7.57
N THR A 9 -4.87 4.51 -8.22
CA THR A 9 -5.20 5.66 -9.07
C THR A 9 -5.71 5.31 -10.47
N GLY A 10 -5.58 4.05 -10.89
CA GLY A 10 -6.00 3.56 -12.20
C GLY A 10 -7.26 2.69 -12.16
N VAL A 11 -7.89 2.54 -11.00
CA VAL A 11 -9.05 1.65 -10.83
C VAL A 11 -10.32 2.33 -11.35
N PRO A 12 -11.04 1.73 -12.32
CA PRO A 12 -12.28 2.31 -12.84
C PRO A 12 -13.32 2.52 -11.75
N ARG A 13 -14.07 3.63 -11.83
CA ARG A 13 -15.14 4.02 -10.91
C ARG A 13 -14.67 4.44 -9.50
N LEU A 14 -13.37 4.55 -9.23
CA LEU A 14 -12.90 5.25 -8.04
C LEU A 14 -12.81 6.75 -8.29
N THR A 15 -13.58 7.53 -7.53
CA THR A 15 -13.42 8.98 -7.48
C THR A 15 -12.08 9.36 -6.87
N ARG A 16 -11.57 10.56 -7.17
CA ARG A 16 -10.33 11.08 -6.56
C ARG A 16 -10.38 11.06 -5.03
N GLY A 17 -11.52 11.39 -4.42
CA GLY A 17 -11.70 11.37 -2.97
C GLY A 17 -11.54 9.96 -2.38
N GLN A 18 -12.16 8.96 -3.01
CA GLN A 18 -12.01 7.55 -2.61
C GLN A 18 -10.57 7.06 -2.77
N GLN A 19 -9.88 7.44 -3.85
CA GLN A 19 -8.46 7.11 -4.03
C GLN A 19 -7.61 7.67 -2.90
N LEU A 20 -7.82 8.94 -2.52
CA LEU A 20 -7.12 9.56 -1.40
C LEU A 20 -7.43 8.89 -0.07
N GLN A 21 -8.70 8.54 0.20
CA GLN A 21 -9.08 7.83 1.41
C GLN A 21 -8.41 6.45 1.51
N ILE A 22 -8.41 5.68 0.42
CA ILE A 22 -7.75 4.36 0.36
C ILE A 22 -6.24 4.51 0.58
N LEU A 23 -5.60 5.47 -0.10
CA LEU A 23 -4.17 5.73 0.04
C LEU A 23 -3.83 6.24 1.46
N GLY A 24 -4.64 7.12 2.04
CA GLY A 24 -4.41 7.69 3.36
C GLY A 24 -4.60 6.71 4.51
N ASN A 25 -5.53 5.76 4.35
CA ASN A 25 -5.79 4.71 5.35
C ASN A 25 -4.98 3.43 5.13
N GLY A 26 -4.24 3.34 4.01
CA GLY A 26 -3.41 2.19 3.68
C GLY A 26 -2.07 2.17 4.41
N VAL A 27 -1.35 1.06 4.27
CA VAL A 27 0.04 0.93 4.77
C VAL A 27 1.05 1.26 3.68
N VAL A 28 2.28 1.58 4.09
CA VAL A 28 3.43 1.62 3.18
C VAL A 28 3.92 0.17 2.96
N PRO A 29 3.78 -0.42 1.75
CA PRO A 29 4.08 -1.84 1.51
C PRO A 29 5.50 -2.25 1.89
N GLN A 30 6.49 -1.39 1.69
CA GLN A 30 7.89 -1.67 2.05
C GLN A 30 8.04 -1.83 3.57
N GLN A 31 7.40 -0.96 4.36
CA GLN A 31 7.43 -1.06 5.83
C GLN A 31 6.65 -2.29 6.31
N ALA A 32 5.51 -2.59 5.67
CA ALA A 32 4.73 -3.79 5.98
C ALA A 32 5.51 -5.08 5.67
N ALA A 33 6.23 -5.13 4.55
CA ALA A 33 7.07 -6.26 4.18
C ALA A 33 8.21 -6.49 5.20
N THR A 34 8.90 -5.42 5.63
CA THR A 34 9.93 -5.49 6.68
C THR A 34 9.34 -5.97 8.00
N ALA A 35 8.20 -5.39 8.45
CA ALA A 35 7.56 -5.81 9.69
C ALA A 35 7.12 -7.28 9.64
N PHE A 36 6.60 -7.73 8.51
CA PHE A 36 6.21 -9.13 8.31
C PHE A 36 7.40 -10.08 8.31
N ALA A 37 8.51 -9.71 7.65
CA ALA A 37 9.75 -10.50 7.69
C ALA A 37 10.34 -10.58 9.10
N ALA A 38 10.28 -9.49 9.89
CA ALA A 38 10.68 -9.51 11.29
C ALA A 38 9.79 -10.42 12.15
N LEU A 39 8.47 -10.45 11.92
CA LEU A 39 7.55 -11.36 12.61
C LEU A 39 7.81 -12.84 12.30
N LEU A 40 8.27 -13.13 11.08
CA LEU A 40 8.61 -14.48 10.63
C LEU A 40 10.08 -14.85 10.88
N ASP A 41 10.85 -13.96 11.51
CA ASP A 41 12.28 -14.13 11.78
C ASP A 41 13.11 -14.42 10.51
N LEU A 42 12.74 -13.81 9.39
CA LEU A 42 13.37 -14.04 8.07
C LEU A 42 14.67 -13.26 7.86
N GLY A 43 15.11 -12.48 8.86
CA GLY A 43 16.19 -11.51 8.72
C GLY A 43 15.77 -10.32 7.85
N VAL A 44 15.97 -9.11 8.37
CA VAL A 44 15.67 -7.84 7.69
C VAL A 44 16.85 -6.91 7.70
#